data_AF-A0A9D4SLG0-F1
#
_entry.id   AF-A0A9D4SLG0-F1
#
_cell.length_a   1.000
_cell.length_b   1.000
_cell.length_c   1.000
_cell.angle_alpha   90.00
_cell.angle_beta   90.00
_cell.angle_gamma   90.00
#
_symmetry.space_group_name_H-M   'P 1'
#
loop_
_entity.id
_entity.type
_entity.pdbx_description
1 polymer ?
#
loop_
_entity_poly.entity_id
_entity_poly.type
_entity_poly.pdbx_seq_one_letter_code
_entity_poly.pdbx_strand_id
1 'polypeptide(L)'
;MAMLVLLFMVMTPFLTIIQAIPHKLPSTTMNESFASTYQLKDGEVITKLVWANYSAIETRYLHIDLIQMTRNKYEIIQFWLTDGQLIDCEYTNDSKTIEKFHEQFHKINPNIRKDTKSFKMLEQYNNLTEITLPEHLKRLTDYERYERQCRQLHQKVQQHYQSKMGNDIKNDDTLARSRRRTRTKRDSLLFPGTKWCGKGSNGKAFEDLGDYSFADRCCRDHDRCKYSIGPFENQYHLFNYRFHYVSHCSCDERFRSCLKVANSGAANLVGKIYFNVVKTKCFMFKMDDMCIDRTWWGNCIETKRRKRAIFREPMEY
;
A
#
# COMPACT_ATOMS: atom_id res chain seq x y z
N MET A 1 -3.71 41.30 50.30
CA MET A 1 -4.71 42.21 49.69
C MET A 1 -5.49 41.38 48.68
N ALA A 2 -6.57 40.68 49.03
CA ALA A 2 -7.94 41.18 49.26
C ALA A 2 -8.41 42.08 48.09
N MET A 3 -9.15 41.57 47.10
CA MET A 3 -10.62 41.40 46.96
C MET A 3 -11.38 42.68 46.56
N LEU A 4 -12.17 42.62 45.45
CA LEU A 4 -13.37 43.42 45.04
C LEU A 4 -13.52 43.25 43.50
N VAL A 5 -14.46 42.57 42.84
CA VAL A 5 -15.90 42.20 42.95
C VAL A 5 -16.92 43.32 42.71
N LEU A 6 -17.86 43.02 41.78
CA LEU A 6 -19.23 43.49 41.50
C LEU A 6 -19.45 44.24 40.17
N LEU A 7 -20.11 43.62 39.15
CA LEU A 7 -21.57 43.40 38.91
C LEU A 7 -22.26 44.66 38.30
N PHE A 8 -23.06 44.63 37.22
CA PHE A 8 -24.32 43.91 37.01
C PHE A 8 -24.77 43.83 35.53
N MET A 9 -25.74 42.93 35.28
CA MET A 9 -26.67 42.72 34.15
C MET A 9 -27.35 44.03 33.65
N VAL A 10 -27.95 44.17 32.45
CA VAL A 10 -29.19 43.55 31.92
C VAL A 10 -29.25 43.85 30.40
N MET A 11 -29.69 42.94 29.50
CA MET A 11 -30.98 42.98 28.79
C MET A 11 -30.98 41.95 27.64
N THR A 12 -32.18 41.47 27.32
CA THR A 12 -32.57 40.18 26.71
C THR A 12 -32.70 40.22 25.16
N PRO A 13 -33.50 39.36 24.49
CA PRO A 13 -33.02 38.27 23.65
C PRO A 13 -33.34 38.48 22.14
N PHE A 14 -32.53 37.93 21.24
CA PHE A 14 -33.00 37.65 19.88
C PHE A 14 -32.71 36.21 19.50
N LEU A 15 -33.79 35.43 19.46
CA LEU A 15 -33.91 34.25 18.64
C LEU A 15 -33.42 34.58 17.23
N THR A 16 -32.43 33.85 16.75
CA THR A 16 -32.48 33.41 15.36
C THR A 16 -32.17 31.93 15.32
N ILE A 17 -33.23 31.21 14.97
CA ILE A 17 -33.28 29.79 14.67
C ILE A 17 -32.34 29.56 13.48
N ILE A 18 -31.15 29.02 13.73
CA ILE A 18 -30.48 28.19 12.73
C ILE A 18 -30.81 26.77 13.12
N GLN A 19 -31.91 26.26 12.56
CA GLN A 19 -32.08 24.83 12.38
C GLN A 19 -30.88 24.36 11.55
N ALA A 20 -29.81 23.96 12.24
CA ALA A 20 -28.87 23.02 11.67
C ALA A 20 -29.70 21.77 11.39
N ILE A 21 -30.15 21.62 10.15
CA ILE A 21 -30.62 20.36 9.63
C ILE A 21 -29.48 19.39 9.94
N PRO A 22 -29.64 18.42 10.87
CA PRO A 22 -28.68 17.36 10.93
C PRO A 22 -28.84 16.68 9.57
N HIS A 23 -27.85 16.82 8.70
CA HIS A 23 -27.66 15.84 7.64
C HIS A 23 -27.45 14.52 8.37
N LYS A 24 -28.58 13.87 8.60
CA LYS A 24 -28.71 12.52 9.11
C LYS A 24 -27.97 11.69 8.08
N LEU A 25 -26.69 11.46 8.33
CA LEU A 25 -25.94 10.40 7.69
C LEU A 25 -26.87 9.19 7.74
N PRO A 26 -27.18 8.53 6.61
CA PRO A 26 -28.14 7.45 6.63
C PRO A 26 -27.66 6.42 7.65
N SER A 27 -28.45 6.28 8.71
CA SER A 27 -28.34 5.22 9.71
C SER A 27 -28.80 3.92 9.05
N THR A 28 -28.03 3.45 8.08
CA THR A 28 -28.17 2.12 7.49
C THR A 28 -27.21 1.20 8.23
N THR A 29 -27.73 0.61 9.31
CA THR A 29 -27.40 -0.75 9.79
C THR A 29 -25.96 -1.25 9.55
N MET A 30 -24.99 -0.73 10.32
CA MET A 30 -23.61 -1.26 10.35
C MET A 30 -23.45 -2.48 11.30
N ASN A 31 -24.34 -3.48 11.24
CA ASN A 31 -24.25 -4.67 12.12
C ASN A 31 -24.37 -6.02 11.39
N GLU A 32 -24.52 -6.05 10.07
CA GLU A 32 -24.62 -7.32 9.35
C GLU A 32 -23.23 -7.77 8.92
N SER A 33 -22.68 -8.76 9.63
CA SER A 33 -21.48 -9.46 9.19
C SER A 33 -21.74 -10.15 7.85
N PHE A 34 -20.87 -9.95 6.87
CA PHE A 34 -21.02 -10.55 5.54
C PHE A 34 -19.66 -10.91 4.95
N ALA A 35 -19.69 -11.84 4.01
CA ALA A 35 -18.56 -12.09 3.14
C ALA A 35 -19.01 -12.24 1.69
N SER A 36 -18.21 -11.77 0.76
CA SER A 36 -18.48 -11.91 -0.67
C SER A 36 -17.17 -12.16 -1.41
N THR A 37 -17.16 -13.19 -2.26
CA THR A 37 -16.04 -13.53 -3.12
C THR A 37 -16.48 -13.49 -4.57
N TYR A 38 -15.76 -12.74 -5.40
CA TYR A 38 -16.05 -12.63 -6.83
C TYR A 38 -14.76 -12.62 -7.65
N GLN A 39 -14.86 -13.10 -8.88
CA GLN A 39 -13.75 -13.17 -9.83
C GLN A 39 -13.96 -12.17 -10.97
N LEU A 40 -12.93 -11.40 -11.30
CA LEU A 40 -12.89 -10.49 -12.44
C LEU A 40 -12.49 -11.24 -13.72
N LYS A 41 -12.75 -10.63 -14.88
CA LYS A 41 -12.46 -11.24 -16.21
C LYS A 41 -10.99 -11.60 -16.44
N ASP A 42 -10.07 -10.92 -15.76
CA ASP A 42 -8.62 -11.15 -15.85
C ASP A 42 -8.11 -12.23 -14.88
N GLY A 43 -9.00 -12.86 -14.12
CA GLY A 43 -8.68 -13.93 -13.19
C GLY A 43 -8.45 -13.47 -11.75
N GLU A 44 -8.45 -12.17 -11.47
CA GLU A 44 -8.35 -11.61 -10.11
C GLU A 44 -9.55 -12.05 -9.27
N VAL A 45 -9.29 -12.58 -8.08
CA VAL A 45 -10.33 -12.99 -7.12
C VAL A 45 -10.31 -12.02 -5.94
N ILE A 46 -11.43 -11.35 -5.71
CA ILE A 46 -11.57 -10.41 -4.59
C ILE A 46 -12.53 -11.03 -3.57
N THR A 47 -12.07 -11.10 -2.32
CA THR A 47 -12.87 -11.53 -1.17
C THR A 47 -12.99 -10.35 -0.20
N LYS A 48 -14.22 -10.01 0.17
CA LYS A 48 -14.53 -8.96 1.16
C LYS A 48 -15.16 -9.61 2.37
N LEU A 49 -14.77 -9.17 3.56
CA LEU A 49 -15.27 -9.66 4.84
C LEU A 49 -15.54 -8.49 5.77
N VAL A 50 -16.75 -8.43 6.33
CA VAL A 50 -17.05 -7.74 7.59
C VAL A 50 -17.47 -8.79 8.58
N TRP A 51 -16.77 -8.85 9.72
CA TRP A 51 -17.11 -9.78 10.78
C TRP A 51 -16.68 -9.20 12.12
N ALA A 52 -17.63 -9.12 13.06
CA ALA A 52 -17.45 -8.43 14.33
C ALA A 52 -16.90 -6.99 14.13
N ASN A 53 -15.72 -6.68 14.66
CA ASN A 53 -15.05 -5.40 14.53
C ASN A 53 -13.97 -5.38 13.43
N TYR A 54 -13.89 -6.41 12.61
CA TYR A 54 -12.91 -6.52 11.53
C TYR A 54 -13.55 -6.23 10.17
N SER A 55 -12.82 -5.51 9.34
CA SER A 55 -13.11 -5.39 7.91
C SER A 55 -11.86 -5.73 7.12
N ALA A 56 -11.99 -6.63 6.15
CA ALA A 56 -10.88 -7.08 5.34
C ALA A 56 -11.28 -7.13 3.85
N ILE A 57 -10.35 -6.73 3.00
CA ILE A 57 -10.39 -6.97 1.56
C ILE A 57 -9.16 -7.76 1.21
N GLU A 58 -9.37 -8.91 0.61
CA GLU A 58 -8.34 -9.71 0.01
C GLU A 58 -8.46 -9.65 -1.51
N THR A 59 -7.34 -9.46 -2.18
CA THR A 59 -7.20 -9.54 -3.63
C THR A 59 -6.16 -10.61 -3.94
N ARG A 60 -6.59 -11.69 -4.60
CA ARG A 60 -5.72 -12.80 -5.01
C ARG A 60 -5.49 -12.76 -6.50
N TYR A 61 -4.23 -12.80 -6.90
CA TYR A 61 -3.82 -12.84 -8.29
C TYR A 61 -2.58 -13.72 -8.46
N LEU A 62 -2.71 -14.83 -9.19
CA LEU A 62 -1.66 -15.86 -9.33
C LEU A 62 -1.15 -16.35 -7.96
N HIS A 63 0.13 -16.11 -7.64
CA HIS A 63 0.77 -16.48 -6.38
C HIS A 63 0.79 -15.35 -5.35
N ILE A 64 0.18 -14.21 -5.66
CA ILE A 64 0.24 -12.98 -4.86
C ILE A 64 -1.12 -12.75 -4.20
N ASP A 65 -1.09 -12.54 -2.89
CA ASP A 65 -2.24 -12.11 -2.12
C ASP A 65 -1.97 -10.71 -1.55
N LEU A 66 -2.88 -9.77 -1.83
CA LEU A 66 -2.94 -8.48 -1.13
C LEU A 66 -4.07 -8.54 -0.13
N ILE A 67 -3.78 -8.31 1.15
CA ILE A 67 -4.81 -8.26 2.20
C ILE A 67 -4.78 -6.87 2.84
N GLN A 68 -5.87 -6.13 2.76
CA GLN A 68 -6.08 -4.88 3.49
C GLN A 68 -7.03 -5.16 4.65
N MET A 69 -6.56 -4.97 5.88
CA MET A 69 -7.35 -5.24 7.09
C MET A 69 -7.46 -3.98 7.95
N THR A 70 -8.59 -3.86 8.62
CA THR A 70 -8.79 -2.85 9.65
C THR A 70 -9.64 -3.38 10.81
N ARG A 71 -9.34 -2.89 12.01
CA ARG A 71 -10.08 -3.14 13.25
C ARG A 71 -10.89 -1.92 13.71
N ASN A 72 -10.64 -0.75 13.12
CA ASN A 72 -11.26 0.52 13.51
C ASN A 72 -11.41 1.46 12.29
N LYS A 73 -11.91 2.69 12.46
CA LYS A 73 -12.09 3.62 11.32
C LYS A 73 -10.87 4.49 11.03
N TYR A 74 -9.72 4.22 11.63
CA TYR A 74 -8.57 5.16 11.68
C TYR A 74 -7.23 4.56 11.25
N GLU A 75 -7.15 3.25 11.06
CA GLU A 75 -5.93 2.58 10.64
C GLU A 75 -6.26 1.42 9.70
N ILE A 76 -5.45 1.27 8.66
CA ILE A 76 -5.47 0.11 7.77
C ILE A 76 -4.07 -0.46 7.75
N ILE A 77 -3.97 -1.78 7.87
CA ILE A 77 -2.74 -2.52 7.57
C ILE A 77 -2.93 -3.25 6.26
N GLN A 78 -2.01 -3.01 5.34
CA GLN A 78 -1.91 -3.72 4.07
C GLN A 78 -0.79 -4.75 4.16
N PHE A 79 -1.08 -5.98 3.75
CA PHE A 79 -0.16 -7.10 3.75
C PHE A 79 0.01 -7.63 2.33
N TRP A 80 1.25 -7.92 1.96
CA TRP A 80 1.58 -8.60 0.71
C TRP A 80 2.13 -9.98 1.03
N LEU A 81 1.48 -11.00 0.50
CA LEU A 81 1.88 -12.39 0.66
C LEU A 81 2.21 -13.00 -0.70
N THR A 82 3.14 -13.95 -0.68
CA THR A 82 3.42 -14.82 -1.83
C THR A 82 3.39 -16.26 -1.35
N ASP A 83 2.58 -17.10 -1.99
CA ASP A 83 2.35 -18.49 -1.58
C ASP A 83 2.00 -18.61 -0.07
N GLY A 84 1.19 -17.66 0.42
CA GLY A 84 0.76 -17.60 1.83
C GLY A 84 1.83 -17.11 2.82
N GLN A 85 3.03 -16.75 2.37
CA GLN A 85 4.08 -16.19 3.22
C GLN A 85 4.08 -14.67 3.15
N LEU A 86 4.09 -14.00 4.31
CA LEU A 86 4.21 -12.54 4.38
C LEU A 86 5.56 -12.09 3.83
N ILE A 87 5.53 -11.30 2.75
CA ILE A 87 6.71 -10.72 2.12
C ILE A 87 6.88 -9.25 2.56
N ASP A 88 5.78 -8.54 2.75
CA ASP A 88 5.78 -7.12 3.12
C ASP A 88 4.48 -6.70 3.81
N CYS A 89 4.51 -5.54 4.46
CA CYS A 89 3.34 -4.93 5.06
C CYS A 89 3.52 -3.42 5.28
N GLU A 90 2.40 -2.69 5.28
CA GLU A 90 2.36 -1.23 5.42
C GLU A 90 1.19 -0.80 6.30
N TYR A 91 1.48 0.06 7.28
CA TYR A 91 0.47 0.77 8.05
C TYR A 91 0.09 2.06 7.33
N THR A 92 -1.21 2.36 7.26
CA THR A 92 -1.71 3.66 6.79
C THR A 92 -2.71 4.22 7.78
N ASN A 93 -2.45 5.44 8.26
CA ASN A 93 -3.34 6.24 9.11
C ASN A 93 -3.83 7.52 8.38
N ASP A 94 -3.58 7.63 7.07
CA ASP A 94 -4.00 8.76 6.26
C ASP A 94 -5.53 8.74 6.06
N SER A 95 -6.24 9.76 6.57
CA SER A 95 -7.71 9.79 6.56
C SER A 95 -8.28 9.71 5.14
N LYS A 96 -7.62 10.29 4.14
CA LYS A 96 -8.08 10.23 2.74
C LYS A 96 -8.01 8.82 2.18
N THR A 97 -6.95 8.08 2.51
CA THR A 97 -6.77 6.68 2.10
C THR A 97 -7.76 5.77 2.81
N ILE A 98 -8.04 6.06 4.08
CA ILE A 98 -9.05 5.32 4.86
C ILE A 98 -10.46 5.59 4.34
N GLU A 99 -10.80 6.85 4.03
CA GLU A 99 -12.05 7.21 3.37
C GLU A 99 -12.21 6.48 2.04
N LYS A 100 -11.18 6.49 1.18
CA LYS A 100 -11.18 5.73 -0.08
C LYS A 100 -11.35 4.24 0.14
N PHE A 101 -10.70 3.66 1.13
CA PHE A 101 -10.88 2.25 1.47
C PHE A 101 -12.34 1.97 1.84
N HIS A 102 -12.95 2.76 2.71
CA HIS A 102 -14.36 2.59 3.08
C HIS A 102 -15.30 2.81 1.87
N GLU A 103 -15.02 3.79 1.00
CA GLU A 103 -15.75 3.98 -0.25
C GLU A 103 -15.62 2.77 -1.19
N GLN A 104 -14.42 2.20 -1.33
CA GLN A 104 -14.16 1.02 -2.17
C GLN A 104 -14.70 -0.27 -1.55
N PHE A 105 -14.80 -0.32 -0.23
CA PHE A 105 -15.27 -1.48 0.52
C PHE A 105 -16.73 -1.80 0.16
N HIS A 106 -17.61 -0.79 0.15
CA HIS A 106 -19.02 -0.97 -0.19
C HIS A 106 -19.29 -1.08 -1.69
N LYS A 107 -18.34 -0.67 -2.56
CA LYS A 107 -18.46 -0.84 -4.01
C LYS A 107 -18.22 -2.30 -4.38
N ILE A 108 -19.22 -3.01 -4.93
CA ILE A 108 -19.04 -4.39 -5.44
C ILE A 108 -17.87 -4.49 -6.44
N ASN A 109 -17.50 -3.39 -7.09
CA ASN A 109 -16.29 -3.28 -7.88
C ASN A 109 -15.67 -1.88 -7.68
N PRO A 110 -14.43 -1.76 -7.19
CA PRO A 110 -13.79 -0.47 -6.93
C PRO A 110 -13.52 0.37 -8.19
N ASN A 111 -13.61 -0.21 -9.40
CA ASN A 111 -13.28 0.45 -10.68
C ASN A 111 -14.47 0.85 -11.57
N ILE A 112 -15.74 0.87 -11.10
CA ILE A 112 -16.90 1.06 -12.01
C ILE A 112 -17.36 2.52 -12.14
N ARG A 113 -17.09 3.09 -13.33
CA ARG A 113 -18.11 3.81 -14.11
C ARG A 113 -18.83 2.77 -14.99
N LYS A 114 -20.13 2.53 -14.72
CA LYS A 114 -21.13 1.80 -15.55
C LYS A 114 -20.62 0.58 -16.38
N ASP A 115 -20.67 -0.63 -15.82
CA ASP A 115 -21.00 -1.82 -16.63
C ASP A 115 -21.33 -3.04 -15.74
N THR A 116 -22.54 -3.57 -15.88
CA THR A 116 -23.12 -4.65 -15.07
C THR A 116 -22.74 -6.06 -15.52
N LYS A 117 -21.62 -6.27 -16.23
CA LYS A 117 -21.31 -7.57 -16.90
C LYS A 117 -19.84 -8.05 -16.85
N SER A 118 -19.03 -7.67 -15.86
CA SER A 118 -17.60 -8.03 -15.85
C SER A 118 -17.06 -8.69 -14.58
N PHE A 119 -17.90 -9.40 -13.83
CA PHE A 119 -17.45 -10.24 -12.71
C PHE A 119 -18.36 -11.46 -12.55
N LYS A 120 -17.78 -12.55 -12.03
CA LYS A 120 -18.49 -13.78 -11.65
C LYS A 120 -18.52 -13.85 -10.14
N MET A 121 -19.70 -13.75 -9.54
CA MET A 121 -19.86 -14.04 -8.11
C MET A 121 -19.53 -15.51 -7.87
N LEU A 122 -18.64 -15.79 -6.92
CA LEU A 122 -18.25 -17.15 -6.55
C LEU A 122 -18.99 -17.60 -5.29
N GLU A 123 -18.94 -16.77 -4.24
CA GLU A 123 -19.53 -17.07 -2.94
C GLU A 123 -20.09 -15.79 -2.30
N GLN A 124 -21.20 -15.93 -1.57
CA GLN A 124 -21.78 -14.83 -0.79
C GLN A 124 -22.40 -15.38 0.49
N TYR A 125 -22.05 -14.75 1.61
CA TYR A 125 -22.53 -15.07 2.95
C TYR A 125 -23.11 -13.81 3.57
N ASN A 126 -24.33 -13.91 4.07
CA ASN A 126 -24.99 -12.86 4.84
C ASN A 126 -25.18 -13.35 6.28
N ASN A 127 -25.12 -12.45 7.26
CA ASN A 127 -25.34 -12.74 8.68
C ASN A 127 -24.36 -13.79 9.26
N LEU A 128 -23.07 -13.61 9.00
CA LEU A 128 -22.02 -14.46 9.58
C LEU A 128 -21.98 -14.31 11.11
N THR A 129 -21.84 -15.44 11.82
CA THR A 129 -21.69 -15.50 13.28
C THR A 129 -20.31 -16.03 13.67
N GLU A 130 -19.95 -15.98 14.95
CA GLU A 130 -18.65 -16.49 15.42
C GLU A 130 -18.44 -17.98 15.14
N ILE A 131 -19.53 -18.75 15.14
CA ILE A 131 -19.49 -20.22 15.00
C ILE A 131 -19.47 -20.64 13.51
N THR A 132 -19.89 -19.76 12.60
CA THR A 132 -20.17 -20.12 11.20
C THR A 132 -19.13 -19.64 10.20
N LEU A 133 -18.02 -19.02 10.62
CA LEU A 133 -17.02 -18.48 9.69
C LEU A 133 -16.32 -19.63 8.92
N PRO A 134 -16.49 -19.73 7.60
CA PRO A 134 -15.81 -20.73 6.76
C PRO A 134 -14.29 -20.72 6.96
N GLU A 135 -13.66 -21.90 6.90
CA GLU A 135 -12.22 -22.06 7.16
C GLU A 135 -11.35 -21.13 6.30
N HIS A 136 -11.71 -20.95 5.03
CA HIS A 136 -10.97 -20.11 4.10
C HIS A 136 -11.05 -18.60 4.45
N LEU A 137 -12.06 -18.17 5.22
CA LEU A 137 -12.23 -16.78 5.66
C LEU A 137 -11.57 -16.50 7.01
N LYS A 138 -11.24 -17.52 7.80
CA LYS A 138 -10.59 -17.33 9.12
C LYS A 138 -9.28 -16.56 9.03
N ARG A 139 -8.53 -16.73 7.94
CA ARG A 139 -7.30 -15.94 7.73
C ARG A 139 -7.57 -14.43 7.66
N LEU A 140 -8.77 -14.01 7.23
CA LEU A 140 -9.15 -12.60 7.13
C LEU A 140 -9.65 -12.02 8.47
N THR A 141 -9.64 -12.82 9.54
CA THR A 141 -9.89 -12.36 10.92
C THR A 141 -8.63 -12.40 11.80
N ASP A 142 -7.53 -12.99 11.31
CA ASP A 142 -6.24 -13.12 12.02
C ASP A 142 -5.43 -11.81 12.09
N TYR A 143 -6.08 -10.68 12.40
CA TYR A 143 -5.46 -9.35 12.39
C TYR A 143 -4.24 -9.27 13.31
N GLU A 144 -4.37 -9.69 14.57
CA GLU A 144 -3.31 -9.62 15.58
C GLU A 144 -2.08 -10.43 15.18
N ARG A 145 -2.29 -11.54 14.47
CA ARG A 145 -1.19 -12.39 13.97
C ARG A 145 -0.43 -11.65 12.88
N TYR A 146 -1.12 -11.13 11.87
CA TYR A 146 -0.48 -10.42 10.76
C TYR A 146 0.20 -9.13 11.22
N GLU A 147 -0.44 -8.38 12.11
CA GLU A 147 0.14 -7.19 12.72
C GLU A 147 1.45 -7.53 13.45
N ARG A 148 1.47 -8.60 14.24
CA ARG A 148 2.69 -9.05 14.93
C ARG A 148 3.79 -9.43 13.96
N GLN A 149 3.46 -10.18 12.91
CA GLN A 149 4.42 -10.54 11.85
C GLN A 149 4.98 -9.30 11.16
N CYS A 150 4.12 -8.31 10.89
CA CYS A 150 4.49 -7.05 10.29
C CYS A 150 5.47 -6.25 11.16
N ARG A 151 5.16 -6.08 12.45
CA ARG A 151 6.07 -5.41 13.40
C ARG A 151 7.43 -6.11 13.47
N GLN A 152 7.44 -7.45 13.52
CA GLN A 152 8.69 -8.23 13.53
C GLN A 152 9.48 -8.08 12.24
N LEU A 153 8.82 -8.03 11.09
CA LEU A 153 9.45 -7.79 9.79
C LEU A 153 10.12 -6.43 9.77
N HIS A 154 9.39 -5.36 10.13
CA HIS A 154 9.92 -3.99 10.16
C HIS A 154 11.08 -3.84 11.15
N GLN A 155 11.02 -4.48 12.32
CA GLN A 155 12.11 -4.49 13.29
C GLN A 155 13.38 -5.15 12.73
N LYS A 156 13.26 -6.33 12.10
CA LYS A 156 14.39 -7.02 11.49
C LYS A 156 15.03 -6.19 10.38
N VAL A 157 14.21 -5.55 9.56
CA VAL A 157 14.64 -4.63 8.50
C VAL A 157 15.45 -3.46 9.09
N GLN A 158 14.93 -2.83 10.14
CA GLN A 158 15.59 -1.71 10.79
C GLN A 158 16.92 -2.10 11.44
N GLN A 159 16.96 -3.25 12.13
CA GLN A 159 18.19 -3.79 12.73
C GLN A 159 19.26 -4.11 11.67
N HIS A 160 18.86 -4.74 10.57
CA HIS A 160 19.77 -5.06 9.46
C HIS A 160 20.35 -3.78 8.83
N TYR A 161 19.52 -2.74 8.66
CA TYR A 161 19.97 -1.44 8.18
C TYR A 161 21.02 -0.80 9.11
N GLN A 162 20.75 -0.77 10.43
CA GLN A 162 21.68 -0.22 11.42
C GLN A 162 23.00 -1.00 11.47
N SER A 163 22.94 -2.33 11.40
CA SER A 163 24.14 -3.18 11.36
C SER A 163 24.98 -2.96 10.10
N LYS A 164 24.34 -2.75 8.94
CA LYS A 164 25.05 -2.50 7.68
C LYS A 164 25.75 -1.12 7.69
N MET A 165 25.08 -0.08 8.17
CA MET A 165 25.71 1.24 8.32
C MET A 165 26.90 1.25 9.29
N GLY A 166 26.93 0.34 10.28
CA GLY A 166 28.09 0.15 11.15
C GLY A 166 29.24 -0.67 10.54
N ASN A 167 28.94 -1.51 9.54
CA ASN A 167 29.89 -2.46 8.93
C ASN A 167 30.50 -1.97 7.60
N ASP A 168 30.03 -0.85 7.03
CA ASP A 168 30.62 -0.24 5.82
C ASP A 168 32.06 0.31 6.03
N ILE A 169 32.71 -0.02 7.17
CA ILE A 169 34.13 0.23 7.45
C ILE A 169 35.00 -1.05 7.24
N LYS A 170 34.47 -2.28 7.14
CA LYS A 170 35.32 -3.48 6.96
C LYS A 170 34.75 -4.58 6.05
N ASN A 171 35.46 -4.75 4.93
CA ASN A 171 35.74 -5.96 4.15
C ASN A 171 34.72 -6.52 3.14
N ASP A 172 35.18 -6.43 1.89
CA ASP A 172 34.86 -7.18 0.68
C ASP A 172 35.61 -8.53 0.70
N ASP A 173 34.90 -9.67 0.69
CA ASP A 173 35.40 -10.94 0.10
C ASP A 173 34.41 -12.12 0.09
N THR A 174 33.18 -12.01 0.62
CA THR A 174 32.25 -13.17 0.74
C THR A 174 31.13 -13.24 -0.33
N LEU A 175 31.27 -12.50 -1.43
CA LEU A 175 30.21 -12.30 -2.44
C LEU A 175 29.95 -13.47 -3.40
N ALA A 176 30.84 -14.45 -3.51
CA ALA A 176 30.76 -15.47 -4.59
C ALA A 176 29.76 -16.61 -4.31
N ARG A 177 29.67 -17.13 -3.08
CA ARG A 177 28.74 -18.24 -2.73
C ARG A 177 27.27 -17.81 -2.63
N SER A 178 27.02 -16.54 -2.28
CA SER A 178 25.66 -15.96 -2.18
C SER A 178 24.99 -15.79 -3.55
N ARG A 179 25.77 -15.49 -4.60
CA ARG A 179 25.28 -15.23 -5.97
C ARG A 179 24.59 -16.43 -6.65
N ARG A 180 24.94 -17.67 -6.29
CA ARG A 180 24.39 -18.87 -6.95
C ARG A 180 23.02 -19.29 -6.39
N ARG A 181 22.78 -19.08 -5.09
CA ARG A 181 21.49 -19.34 -4.42
C ARG A 181 20.45 -18.23 -4.65
N THR A 182 20.89 -17.04 -5.03
CA THR A 182 20.03 -15.87 -5.32
C THR A 182 19.50 -15.84 -6.76
N ARG A 183 20.16 -16.51 -7.72
CA ARG A 183 19.71 -16.55 -9.12
C ARG A 183 18.36 -17.26 -9.29
N THR A 184 18.16 -18.44 -8.71
CA THR A 184 16.91 -19.20 -8.84
C THR A 184 15.72 -18.57 -8.10
N LYS A 185 15.95 -17.70 -7.10
CA LYS A 185 14.91 -16.93 -6.41
C LYS A 185 14.52 -15.62 -7.10
N ARG A 186 15.30 -15.15 -8.08
CA ARG A 186 14.98 -13.92 -8.83
C ARG A 186 13.91 -14.18 -9.89
N ASP A 187 13.92 -15.36 -10.50
CA ASP A 187 13.01 -15.74 -11.58
C ASP A 187 11.55 -15.87 -11.12
N SER A 188 11.31 -16.25 -9.86
CA SER A 188 9.94 -16.42 -9.33
C SER A 188 9.18 -15.11 -9.12
N LEU A 189 9.87 -13.97 -9.22
CA LEU A 189 9.30 -12.62 -9.04
C LEU A 189 9.33 -11.79 -10.32
N LEU A 190 9.70 -12.40 -11.45
CA LEU A 190 9.57 -11.81 -12.78
C LEU A 190 8.26 -12.27 -13.40
N PHE A 191 7.60 -11.37 -14.12
CA PHE A 191 6.41 -11.72 -14.90
C PHE A 191 6.82 -12.74 -15.98
N PRO A 192 6.13 -13.88 -16.11
CA PRO A 192 6.50 -14.92 -17.08
C PRO A 192 6.61 -14.36 -18.50
N GLY A 193 7.63 -14.79 -19.26
CA GLY A 193 7.87 -14.29 -20.62
C GLY A 193 8.46 -12.87 -20.68
N THR A 194 8.89 -12.30 -19.56
CA THR A 194 9.60 -11.00 -19.50
C THR A 194 10.94 -11.15 -18.79
N LYS A 195 11.87 -10.21 -19.01
CA LYS A 195 13.19 -10.18 -18.39
C LYS A 195 13.39 -9.01 -17.42
N TRP A 196 12.48 -8.04 -17.45
CA TRP A 196 12.59 -6.77 -16.72
C TRP A 196 11.35 -6.46 -15.86
N CYS A 197 10.21 -7.11 -16.08
CA CYS A 197 9.01 -6.85 -15.26
C CYS A 197 9.04 -7.64 -13.96
N GLY A 198 9.69 -7.10 -12.91
CA GLY A 198 9.66 -7.70 -11.58
C GLY A 198 10.85 -7.32 -10.68
N LYS A 199 11.19 -8.20 -9.72
CA LYS A 199 12.28 -7.91 -8.77
C LYS A 199 13.66 -8.16 -9.39
N GLY A 200 14.27 -7.09 -9.92
CA GLY A 200 15.54 -7.12 -10.63
C GLY A 200 15.34 -7.46 -12.10
N SER A 201 16.43 -7.77 -12.82
CA SER A 201 16.34 -8.14 -14.23
C SER A 201 17.22 -9.33 -14.59
N ASN A 202 16.75 -10.09 -15.58
CA ASN A 202 17.47 -11.20 -16.21
C ASN A 202 18.03 -10.83 -17.59
N GLY A 203 17.74 -9.63 -18.09
CA GLY A 203 18.27 -9.12 -19.34
C GLY A 203 19.79 -8.96 -19.24
N LYS A 204 20.53 -9.60 -20.16
CA LYS A 204 21.99 -9.51 -20.21
C LYS A 204 22.49 -8.24 -20.91
N ALA A 205 21.64 -7.66 -21.76
CA ALA A 205 21.90 -6.44 -22.53
C ALA A 205 20.64 -5.57 -22.60
N PHE A 206 20.77 -4.31 -23.00
CA PHE A 206 19.64 -3.37 -23.05
C PHE A 206 18.51 -3.87 -23.95
N GLU A 207 18.85 -4.45 -25.09
CA GLU A 207 17.96 -4.96 -26.13
C GLU A 207 17.42 -6.37 -25.81
N ASP A 208 17.94 -7.00 -24.76
CA ASP A 208 17.57 -8.36 -24.36
C ASP A 208 16.21 -8.35 -23.68
N LEU A 209 15.16 -8.39 -24.49
CA LEU A 209 13.76 -8.46 -24.07
C LEU A 209 13.26 -9.91 -24.11
N GLY A 210 12.23 -10.20 -23.33
CA GLY A 210 11.47 -11.44 -23.36
C GLY A 210 10.43 -11.46 -24.48
N ASP A 211 9.63 -12.52 -24.50
CA ASP A 211 8.59 -12.78 -25.51
C ASP A 211 7.55 -11.66 -25.53
N TYR A 212 7.19 -11.13 -24.36
CA TYR A 212 6.31 -9.97 -24.22
C TYR A 212 7.06 -8.65 -24.36
N SER A 213 7.81 -8.49 -25.44
CA SER A 213 8.77 -7.41 -25.67
C SER A 213 8.23 -5.99 -25.47
N PHE A 214 6.95 -5.74 -25.81
CA PHE A 214 6.32 -4.44 -25.57
C PHE A 214 6.12 -4.12 -24.09
N ALA A 215 5.63 -5.08 -23.30
CA ALA A 215 5.49 -4.92 -21.85
C ALA A 215 6.86 -4.83 -21.19
N ASP A 216 7.77 -5.70 -21.61
CA ASP A 216 9.11 -5.82 -21.06
C ASP A 216 9.96 -4.56 -21.29
N ARG A 217 9.79 -3.91 -22.45
CA ARG A 217 10.38 -2.59 -22.73
C ARG A 217 9.90 -1.54 -21.73
N CYS A 218 8.60 -1.49 -21.43
CA CYS A 218 8.06 -0.53 -20.46
C CYS A 218 8.66 -0.75 -19.06
N CYS A 219 8.80 -1.99 -18.62
CA CYS A 219 9.40 -2.33 -17.33
C CYS A 219 10.89 -1.97 -17.28
N ARG A 220 11.65 -2.31 -18.33
CA ARG A 220 13.06 -1.95 -18.46
C ARG A 220 13.28 -0.44 -18.38
N ASP A 221 12.42 0.34 -19.04
CA ASP A 221 12.53 1.79 -19.03
C ASP A 221 12.12 2.38 -17.67
N HIS A 222 11.19 1.75 -16.96
CA HIS A 222 10.80 2.09 -15.58
C HIS A 222 11.91 1.82 -14.56
N ASP A 223 12.61 0.68 -14.67
CA ASP A 223 13.75 0.30 -13.83
C ASP A 223 14.90 1.33 -13.87
N ARG A 224 14.99 2.13 -14.94
CA ARG A 224 15.98 3.20 -15.11
C ARG A 224 15.53 4.56 -14.58
N CYS A 225 14.52 4.59 -13.72
CA CYS A 225 14.09 5.83 -13.11
C CYS A 225 15.27 6.53 -12.39
N LYS A 226 15.53 7.80 -12.74
CA LYS A 226 16.62 8.59 -12.15
C LYS A 226 16.52 8.70 -10.62
N TYR A 227 15.30 8.71 -10.11
CA TYR A 227 15.00 8.87 -8.69
C TYR A 227 14.20 7.67 -8.21
N SER A 228 14.87 6.77 -7.51
CA SER A 228 14.29 5.57 -6.90
C SER A 228 14.85 5.40 -5.50
N ILE A 229 14.04 4.87 -4.59
CA ILE A 229 14.47 4.48 -3.24
C ILE A 229 14.46 2.96 -3.22
N GLY A 230 15.63 2.34 -3.00
CA GLY A 230 15.75 0.90 -2.95
C GLY A 230 14.99 0.27 -1.79
N PRO A 231 14.77 -1.05 -1.82
CA PRO A 231 14.12 -1.75 -0.72
C PRO A 231 14.95 -1.64 0.55
N PHE A 232 14.32 -1.25 1.65
CA PHE A 232 14.97 -1.07 2.96
C PHE A 232 16.09 -0.02 2.97
N GLU A 233 16.03 0.94 2.04
CA GLU A 233 16.99 2.04 1.96
C GLU A 233 16.37 3.35 2.47
N ASN A 234 17.23 4.21 3.02
CA ASN A 234 16.89 5.60 3.32
C ASN A 234 17.49 6.49 2.23
N GLN A 235 16.63 7.11 1.42
CA GLN A 235 17.06 8.12 0.46
C GLN A 235 16.14 9.32 0.53
N TYR A 236 16.69 10.51 0.30
CA TYR A 236 15.90 11.75 0.27
C TYR A 236 15.08 12.00 1.54
N HIS A 237 15.59 11.57 2.70
CA HIS A 237 14.92 11.67 4.00
C HIS A 237 13.58 10.92 4.08
N LEU A 238 13.48 9.80 3.34
CA LEU A 238 12.37 8.87 3.36
C LEU A 238 12.93 7.45 3.40
N PHE A 239 12.54 6.69 4.42
CA PHE A 239 12.88 5.27 4.52
C PHE A 239 11.84 4.44 3.78
N ASN A 240 12.29 3.57 2.88
CA ASN A 240 11.42 2.63 2.20
C ASN A 240 11.35 1.31 2.98
N TYR A 241 10.27 1.12 3.75
CA TYR A 241 10.02 -0.13 4.46
C TYR A 241 9.69 -1.32 3.55
N ARG A 242 9.48 -1.08 2.25
CA ARG A 242 9.02 -2.10 1.30
C ARG A 242 10.17 -2.94 0.77
N PHE A 243 9.86 -4.18 0.39
CA PHE A 243 10.80 -5.14 -0.21
C PHE A 243 11.09 -4.92 -1.70
N HIS A 244 10.48 -3.90 -2.30
CA HIS A 244 10.61 -3.48 -3.70
C HIS A 244 11.05 -2.01 -3.81
N TYR A 245 11.51 -1.62 -5.00
CA TYR A 245 11.88 -0.23 -5.30
C TYR A 245 10.65 0.65 -5.33
N VAL A 246 10.77 1.86 -4.78
CA VAL A 246 9.77 2.93 -4.94
C VAL A 246 10.36 3.99 -5.86
N SER A 247 9.69 4.25 -6.97
CA SER A 247 10.13 5.21 -7.99
C SER A 247 9.44 6.56 -7.84
N HIS A 248 10.02 7.60 -8.46
CA HIS A 248 9.38 8.92 -8.52
C HIS A 248 8.08 8.85 -9.34
N CYS A 249 7.04 9.58 -8.92
CA CYS A 249 5.71 9.49 -9.55
C CYS A 249 5.71 9.75 -11.06
N SER A 250 6.58 10.63 -11.56
CA SER A 250 6.72 10.84 -13.01
C SER A 250 7.20 9.60 -13.78
N CYS A 251 7.97 8.72 -13.15
CA CYS A 251 8.39 7.46 -13.76
C CYS A 251 7.22 6.48 -13.81
N ASP A 252 6.44 6.38 -12.73
CA ASP A 252 5.25 5.53 -12.67
C ASP A 252 4.16 6.02 -13.64
N GLU A 253 3.98 7.33 -13.83
CA GLU A 253 3.06 7.91 -14.82
C GLU A 253 3.45 7.53 -16.26
N ARG A 254 4.74 7.61 -16.57
CA ARG A 254 5.28 7.19 -17.87
C ARG A 254 5.15 5.69 -18.06
N PHE A 255 5.42 4.91 -17.03
CA PHE A 255 5.28 3.46 -17.06
C PHE A 255 3.83 3.06 -17.34
N ARG A 256 2.88 3.63 -16.60
CA ARG A 256 1.44 3.45 -16.85
C ARG A 256 1.06 3.79 -18.28
N SER A 257 1.51 4.94 -18.78
CA SER A 257 1.22 5.39 -20.14
C SER A 257 1.82 4.45 -21.20
N CYS A 258 3.06 3.99 -20.99
CA CYS A 258 3.73 3.04 -21.86
C CYS A 258 2.94 1.72 -21.97
N LEU A 259 2.52 1.15 -20.83
CA LEU A 259 1.75 -0.09 -20.81
C LEU A 259 0.38 0.06 -21.49
N LYS A 260 -0.29 1.21 -21.30
CA LYS A 260 -1.55 1.52 -21.99
C LYS A 260 -1.39 1.65 -23.50
N VAL A 261 -0.31 2.29 -23.95
CA VAL A 261 0.00 2.42 -25.39
C VAL A 261 0.40 1.07 -25.99
N ALA A 262 1.14 0.24 -25.25
CA ALA A 262 1.48 -1.12 -25.68
C ALA A 262 0.24 -1.99 -25.88
N ASN A 263 -0.81 -1.78 -25.09
CA ASN A 263 -2.16 -2.35 -25.24
C ASN A 263 -2.22 -3.87 -25.52
N SER A 264 -1.24 -4.63 -25.06
CA SER A 264 -1.23 -6.09 -25.16
C SER A 264 -1.82 -6.72 -23.90
N GLY A 265 -2.25 -7.99 -24.00
CA GLY A 265 -2.73 -8.74 -22.83
C GLY A 265 -1.71 -8.74 -21.68
N ALA A 266 -0.44 -9.00 -22.00
CA ALA A 266 0.66 -8.97 -21.02
C ALA A 266 0.90 -7.57 -20.45
N ALA A 267 0.94 -6.51 -21.27
CA ALA A 267 1.15 -5.14 -20.79
C ALA A 267 0.00 -4.67 -19.88
N ASN A 268 -1.24 -4.94 -20.28
CA ASN A 268 -2.42 -4.62 -19.49
C ASN A 268 -2.42 -5.39 -18.16
N LEU A 269 -1.97 -6.65 -18.18
CA LEU A 269 -1.88 -7.43 -16.98
C LEU A 269 -0.78 -6.92 -16.04
N VAL A 270 0.44 -6.68 -16.54
CA VAL A 270 1.54 -6.08 -15.76
C VAL A 270 1.09 -4.76 -15.13
N GLY A 271 0.38 -3.92 -15.88
CA GLY A 271 -0.15 -2.66 -15.37
C GLY A 271 -1.15 -2.85 -14.24
N LYS A 272 -2.12 -3.75 -14.41
CA LYS A 272 -3.07 -4.09 -13.33
C LYS A 272 -2.38 -4.63 -12.09
N ILE A 273 -1.41 -5.54 -12.26
CA ILE A 273 -0.65 -6.09 -11.13
C ILE A 273 0.06 -4.95 -10.39
N TYR A 274 0.80 -4.09 -11.10
CA TYR A 274 1.58 -3.02 -10.47
C TYR A 274 0.71 -1.95 -9.79
N PHE A 275 -0.29 -1.43 -10.49
CA PHE A 275 -1.07 -0.25 -10.08
C PHE A 275 -2.33 -0.60 -9.27
N ASN A 276 -3.01 -1.70 -9.59
CA ASN A 276 -4.30 -2.04 -8.97
C ASN A 276 -4.17 -3.11 -7.89
N VAL A 277 -3.32 -4.13 -8.10
CA VAL A 277 -3.16 -5.26 -7.16
C VAL A 277 -2.09 -4.97 -6.11
N VAL A 278 -0.85 -4.69 -6.52
CA VAL A 278 0.25 -4.38 -5.59
C VAL A 278 0.06 -2.99 -4.99
N LYS A 279 -0.60 -2.09 -5.72
CA LYS A 279 -0.86 -0.70 -5.33
C LYS A 279 0.44 0.00 -4.90
N THR A 280 1.48 -0.12 -5.72
CA THR A 280 2.79 0.47 -5.42
C THR A 280 2.67 1.99 -5.29
N LYS A 281 3.05 2.52 -4.12
CA LYS A 281 3.15 3.97 -3.90
C LYS A 281 4.39 4.50 -4.63
N CYS A 282 4.24 5.66 -5.27
CA CYS A 282 5.36 6.43 -5.78
C CYS A 282 5.72 7.55 -4.80
N PHE A 283 6.84 8.25 -5.04
CA PHE A 283 7.18 9.42 -4.25
C PHE A 283 7.34 10.69 -5.09
N MET A 284 7.09 11.84 -4.46
CA MET A 284 7.41 13.15 -5.01
C MET A 284 8.27 13.93 -4.05
N PHE A 285 8.96 14.94 -4.57
CA PHE A 285 9.74 15.82 -3.73
C PHE A 285 8.91 17.01 -3.25
N LYS A 286 9.04 17.32 -1.96
CA LYS A 286 8.50 18.52 -1.33
C LYS A 286 9.63 19.28 -0.64
N MET A 287 9.61 20.60 -0.69
CA MET A 287 10.50 21.43 0.12
C MET A 287 9.90 21.52 1.53
N ASP A 288 10.67 21.10 2.53
CA ASP A 288 10.23 21.02 3.93
C ASP A 288 11.32 21.60 4.84
N ASP A 289 10.91 22.21 5.96
CA ASP A 289 11.85 22.74 6.95
C ASP A 289 12.27 21.59 7.86
N MET A 290 13.49 21.11 7.65
CA MET A 290 14.03 19.97 8.41
C MET A 290 15.00 20.45 9.47
N CYS A 291 14.86 19.87 10.65
CA CYS A 291 15.81 20.09 11.74
C CYS A 291 17.19 19.57 11.36
N ILE A 292 18.20 20.43 11.39
CA ILE A 292 19.60 20.07 11.10
C ILE A 292 20.46 20.01 12.35
N ASP A 293 20.04 20.67 13.44
CA ASP A 293 20.72 20.64 14.72
C ASP A 293 19.73 20.50 15.89
N ARG A 294 20.10 19.72 16.91
CA ARG A 294 19.24 19.36 18.04
C ARG A 294 19.97 19.51 19.37
N THR A 295 19.23 19.91 20.41
CA THR A 295 19.72 19.86 21.79
C THR A 295 19.90 18.41 22.24
N TRP A 296 20.67 18.19 23.30
CA TRP A 296 20.88 16.82 23.83
C TRP A 296 19.61 16.15 24.37
N TRP A 297 18.57 16.93 24.72
CA TRP A 297 17.23 16.41 25.05
C TRP A 297 16.29 16.30 23.84
N GLY A 298 16.76 16.55 22.62
CA GLY A 298 16.05 16.26 21.36
C GLY A 298 15.26 17.42 20.73
N ASN A 299 15.24 18.62 21.34
CA ASN A 299 14.58 19.80 20.77
C ASN A 299 15.35 20.33 19.57
N CYS A 300 14.65 20.81 18.54
CA CYS A 300 15.31 21.38 17.37
C CYS A 300 15.87 22.78 17.65
N ILE A 301 17.14 23.01 17.30
CA ILE A 301 17.82 24.31 17.44
C ILE A 301 17.76 25.08 16.13
N GLU A 302 18.08 24.41 15.02
CA GLU A 302 18.15 25.03 13.70
C GLU A 302 17.39 24.21 12.66
N THR A 303 16.56 24.89 11.87
CA THR A 303 15.86 24.31 10.72
C THR A 303 16.45 24.82 9.41
N LYS A 304 16.53 23.94 8.42
CA LYS A 304 16.92 24.31 7.06
C LYS A 304 15.94 23.73 6.06
N ARG A 305 15.50 24.58 5.14
CA ARG A 305 14.63 24.17 4.03
C ARG A 305 15.40 23.26 3.09
N ARG A 306 14.93 22.02 2.97
CA ARG A 306 15.58 20.97 2.18
C ARG A 306 14.53 20.17 1.41
N LYS A 307 14.98 19.51 0.35
CA LYS A 307 14.15 18.66 -0.50
C LYS A 307 13.97 17.29 0.18
N ARG A 308 12.73 16.91 0.45
CA ARG A 308 12.36 15.64 1.09
C ARG A 308 11.41 14.85 0.19
N ALA A 309 11.59 13.55 0.12
CA ALA A 309 10.65 12.66 -0.54
C ALA A 309 9.41 12.42 0.34
N ILE A 310 8.24 12.46 -0.27
CA ILE A 310 6.95 12.11 0.35
C ILE A 310 6.25 11.07 -0.52
N PHE A 311 5.68 10.05 0.09
CA PHE A 311 4.85 9.09 -0.63
C PHE A 311 3.59 9.75 -1.17
N ARG A 312 3.11 9.23 -2.29
CA ARG A 312 1.82 9.54 -2.89
C ARG A 312 1.00 8.29 -3.01
N GLU A 313 -0.30 8.49 -3.01
CA GLU A 313 -1.24 7.39 -3.18
C GLU A 313 -1.05 6.73 -4.56
N PRO A 314 -1.27 5.41 -4.63
CA PRO A 314 -1.13 4.64 -5.87
C PRO A 314 -2.06 5.18 -6.97
N MET A 315 -1.57 5.19 -8.19
CA MET A 315 -2.37 5.51 -9.37
C MET A 315 -3.18 4.28 -9.80
N GLU A 316 -4.40 4.48 -10.27
CA GLU A 316 -5.20 3.41 -10.88
C GLU A 316 -4.76 3.17 -12.32
N TYR A 317 -4.64 1.90 -12.73
CA TYR A 317 -4.28 1.51 -14.09
C TYR A 317 -5.37 1.91 -15.07
#